data_AF-A0A6B9ZME9-F1
#
_entry.id   AF-A0A6B9ZME9-F1
#
_cell.length_a   1.000
_cell.length_b   1.000
_cell.length_c   1.000
_cell.angle_alpha   90.00
_cell.angle_beta   90.00
_cell.angle_gamma   90.00
#
_symmetry.space_group_name_H-M   'P 1'
#
loop_
_entity.id
_entity.type
_entity.pdbx_description
1 polymer ?
#
loop_
_entity_poly.entity_id
_entity_poly.type
_entity_poly.pdbx_seq_one_letter_code
_entity_poly.pdbx_strand_id
1 'polypeptide(L)'
;MSMQEDKQVILQGLYELAARLLPVMDKQQMIYDLGQPGVSVDLFNGKAGVILFYLRLAEYDPAYLQVALSAADVLLSHPAILQQQYFTLYTGATGLLYLCIVLYEATAYEQYLERAHELAAAFEYGILNQVIQDDLISGHAGNLLVLTRLYSYKRKAGLLSLIQRLADRLVAHARIASQGLRWGHLKRSYDCLTGMSHGASGIGHALLQVSAYFGDEELLSLALQAWAYEMTYYDPDRRNWLDLRLTSTHLQEADVVHWRLEDFRKYISDVNAWAHGAAGAGLARLHAWKVTGDPNFAEECEQAITRCLDDLVTLKRGDFTLCSGYAGVAMFVLEAATSLNRPSLREAAQQLAVNAIKYYGEHRTYNSYISNADSDPGLFSGLAGVGYLFASVLLPDRREHITAPLIGIQRNDQPLYAPGELRRRLFDRYYARTLAKLVDRSLKIDMDIHSLEQLLKTLGGEDDTFTYEYSLTQVWKTHRGSWAYTQRAMILAGINDQLRRETDIVLLDTVFEIVQGVEVCTTAQPMHPVGEEDKADTEGYYYIHYAHPQGVNTFPVSRFTVVLLTAIGYSLPLGQLVRDMLHPKTDVSIALLQQIVLAQIRRLLQEGFITKQ
;
A
#
# COMPACT_ATOMS: atom_id res chain seq x y z
N MET A 1 27.73 28.65 10.14
CA MET A 1 28.00 29.41 8.90
C MET A 1 26.87 30.40 8.72
N SER A 2 27.09 31.53 8.06
CA SER A 2 25.98 32.46 7.78
C SER A 2 25.04 31.83 6.76
N MET A 3 23.73 32.16 6.80
CA MET A 3 22.73 31.64 5.84
C MET A 3 23.13 31.89 4.36
N GLN A 4 23.97 32.90 4.11
CA GLN A 4 24.47 33.21 2.78
C GLN A 4 25.65 32.32 2.37
N GLU A 5 26.52 31.92 3.31
CA GLU A 5 27.58 30.93 3.08
C GLU A 5 26.99 29.56 2.76
N ASP A 6 25.98 29.12 3.51
CA ASP A 6 25.34 27.82 3.30
C ASP A 6 24.70 27.72 1.90
N LYS A 7 24.04 28.79 1.45
CA LYS A 7 23.51 28.87 0.08
C LYS A 7 24.60 28.75 -0.99
N GLN A 8 25.76 29.36 -0.79
CA GLN A 8 26.87 29.25 -1.73
C GLN A 8 27.46 27.83 -1.76
N VAL A 9 27.56 27.16 -0.62
CA VAL A 9 28.00 25.75 -0.56
C VAL A 9 27.02 24.85 -1.29
N ILE A 10 25.71 25.01 -1.05
CA ILE A 10 24.68 24.22 -1.74
C ILE A 10 24.73 24.48 -3.25
N LEU A 11 24.89 25.74 -3.66
CA LEU A 11 24.99 26.10 -5.07
C LEU A 11 26.19 25.46 -5.77
N GLN A 12 27.36 25.47 -5.12
CA GLN A 12 28.54 24.80 -5.64
C GLN A 12 28.30 23.29 -5.78
N GLY A 13 27.74 22.64 -4.75
CA GLY A 13 27.40 21.21 -4.79
C GLY A 13 26.38 20.86 -5.89
N LEU A 14 25.40 21.74 -6.13
CA LEU A 14 24.42 21.60 -7.21
C LEU A 14 25.09 21.59 -8.59
N TYR A 15 25.97 22.56 -8.86
CA TYR A 15 26.68 22.62 -10.14
C TYR A 15 27.67 21.46 -10.32
N GLU A 16 28.29 20.97 -9.25
CA GLU A 16 29.14 19.78 -9.31
C GLU A 16 28.35 18.52 -9.70
N LEU A 17 27.16 18.32 -9.12
CA LEU A 17 26.27 17.22 -9.50
C LEU A 17 25.78 17.37 -10.95
N ALA A 18 25.40 18.58 -11.35
CA ALA A 18 25.01 18.88 -12.73
C ALA A 18 26.15 18.62 -13.73
N ALA A 19 27.40 18.93 -13.37
CA ALA A 19 28.54 18.64 -14.24
C ALA A 19 28.80 17.14 -14.37
N ARG A 20 28.68 16.37 -13.27
CA ARG A 20 28.85 14.91 -13.26
C ARG A 20 27.79 14.18 -14.07
N LEU A 21 26.56 14.69 -14.08
CA LEU A 21 25.45 14.10 -14.83
C LEU A 21 25.36 14.59 -16.27
N LEU A 22 26.14 15.61 -16.67
CA LEU A 22 26.04 16.16 -18.02
C LEU A 22 26.33 15.13 -19.12
N PRO A 23 27.32 14.20 -18.97
CA PRO A 23 27.57 13.17 -19.97
C PRO A 23 26.37 12.25 -20.24
N VAL A 24 25.54 11.97 -19.22
CA VAL A 24 24.38 11.09 -19.41
C VAL A 24 23.23 11.77 -20.17
N MET A 25 23.27 13.10 -20.27
CA MET A 25 22.33 13.94 -21.03
C MET A 25 22.87 14.38 -22.39
N ASP A 26 24.11 14.01 -22.74
CA ASP A 26 24.64 14.26 -24.07
C ASP A 26 23.80 13.54 -25.13
N LYS A 27 23.53 14.22 -26.25
CA LYS A 27 22.67 13.70 -27.31
C LYS A 27 23.20 12.41 -27.91
N GLN A 28 24.50 12.32 -28.20
CA GLN A 28 25.08 11.13 -28.81
C GLN A 28 25.09 9.97 -27.80
N GLN A 29 25.44 10.27 -26.55
CA GLN A 29 25.41 9.27 -25.48
C GLN A 29 23.99 8.74 -25.25
N MET A 30 22.98 9.60 -25.20
CA MET A 30 21.59 9.17 -25.03
C MET A 30 21.10 8.30 -26.18
N ILE A 31 21.41 8.65 -27.43
CA ILE A 31 21.05 7.82 -28.60
C ILE A 31 21.73 6.44 -28.49
N TYR A 32 23.01 6.42 -28.12
CA TYR A 32 23.74 5.17 -27.91
C TYR A 32 23.11 4.31 -26.82
N ASP A 33 22.84 4.89 -25.65
CA ASP A 33 22.25 4.21 -24.50
C ASP A 33 20.87 3.66 -24.85
N LEU A 34 20.00 4.45 -25.47
CA LEU A 34 18.65 4.03 -25.83
C LEU A 34 18.63 2.92 -26.91
N GLY A 35 19.75 2.71 -27.62
CA GLY A 35 19.95 1.57 -28.51
C GLY A 35 20.38 0.28 -27.80
N GLN A 36 20.77 0.34 -26.52
CA GLN A 36 21.18 -0.82 -25.74
C GLN A 36 19.98 -1.51 -25.08
N PRO A 37 19.98 -2.86 -24.98
CA PRO A 37 18.97 -3.58 -24.23
C PRO A 37 18.98 -3.19 -22.74
N GLY A 38 17.79 -3.03 -22.15
CA GLY A 38 17.63 -2.84 -20.71
C GLY A 38 17.86 -1.42 -20.20
N VAL A 39 18.08 -0.43 -21.08
CA VAL A 39 18.16 0.97 -20.65
C VAL A 39 16.81 1.47 -20.18
N SER A 40 16.78 1.99 -18.95
CA SER A 40 15.58 2.55 -18.35
C SER A 40 15.32 3.97 -18.87
N VAL A 41 14.06 4.21 -19.23
CA VAL A 41 13.52 5.51 -19.65
C VAL A 41 12.64 6.16 -18.59
N ASP A 42 12.42 5.48 -17.45
CA ASP A 42 11.45 5.85 -16.42
C ASP A 42 11.88 7.07 -15.58
N LEU A 43 10.99 7.51 -14.68
CA LEU A 43 11.23 8.64 -13.77
C LEU A 43 12.11 8.27 -12.57
N PHE A 44 12.11 7.00 -12.18
CA PHE A 44 12.76 6.56 -10.95
C PHE A 44 14.28 6.53 -11.14
N ASN A 45 14.77 5.69 -12.05
CA ASN A 45 16.19 5.51 -12.34
C ASN A 45 16.53 5.70 -13.83
N GLY A 46 15.53 5.97 -14.66
CA GLY A 46 15.73 6.19 -16.09
C GLY A 46 16.11 7.62 -16.46
N LYS A 47 16.30 7.81 -17.77
CA LYS A 47 16.66 9.11 -18.37
C LYS A 47 15.64 10.20 -18.07
N ALA A 48 14.34 9.88 -18.00
CA ALA A 48 13.32 10.88 -17.71
C ALA A 48 13.49 11.52 -16.32
N GLY A 49 13.91 10.73 -15.32
CA GLY A 49 14.21 11.26 -13.98
C GLY A 49 15.37 12.26 -13.98
N VAL A 50 16.44 11.99 -14.73
CA VAL A 50 17.58 12.90 -14.84
C VAL A 50 17.18 14.20 -15.56
N ILE A 51 16.34 14.11 -16.58
CA ILE A 51 15.80 15.29 -17.28
C ILE A 51 14.97 16.16 -16.33
N LEU A 52 14.15 15.56 -15.45
CA LEU A 52 13.42 16.31 -14.42
C LEU A 52 14.35 17.04 -13.46
N PHE A 53 15.50 16.48 -13.11
CA PHE A 53 16.53 17.20 -12.35
C PHE A 53 17.03 18.42 -13.12
N TYR A 54 17.39 18.29 -14.41
CA TYR A 54 17.84 19.46 -15.19
C TYR A 54 16.75 20.50 -15.41
N LEU A 55 15.48 20.10 -15.53
CA LEU A 55 14.36 21.06 -15.55
C LEU A 55 14.26 21.83 -14.23
N ARG A 56 14.40 21.13 -13.10
CA ARG A 56 14.40 21.78 -11.78
C ARG A 56 15.60 22.70 -11.61
N LEU A 57 16.78 22.30 -12.08
CA LEU A 57 17.96 23.15 -12.11
C LEU A 57 17.73 24.39 -13.00
N ALA A 58 17.07 24.24 -14.14
CA ALA A 58 16.80 25.32 -15.07
C ALA A 58 15.89 26.42 -14.49
N GLU A 59 15.04 26.09 -13.51
CA GLU A 59 14.27 27.09 -12.77
C GLU A 59 15.19 28.02 -11.94
N TYR A 60 16.34 27.51 -11.49
CA TYR A 60 17.34 28.30 -10.75
C TYR A 60 18.34 28.96 -11.69
N ASP A 61 18.84 28.21 -12.67
CA ASP A 61 19.80 28.64 -13.68
C ASP A 61 19.29 28.33 -15.09
N PRO A 62 18.64 29.30 -15.75
CA PRO A 62 18.04 29.11 -17.08
C PRO A 62 18.98 28.61 -18.18
N ALA A 63 20.31 28.70 -17.99
CA ALA A 63 21.28 28.16 -18.95
C ALA A 63 21.14 26.64 -19.15
N TYR A 64 20.64 25.93 -18.14
CA TYR A 64 20.42 24.48 -18.20
C TYR A 64 19.11 24.06 -18.88
N LEU A 65 18.23 25.01 -19.23
CA LEU A 65 16.97 24.67 -19.89
C LEU A 65 17.21 23.95 -21.22
N GLN A 66 18.16 24.42 -22.03
CA GLN A 66 18.46 23.80 -23.32
C GLN A 66 19.04 22.38 -23.18
N VAL A 67 19.75 22.09 -22.08
CA VAL A 67 20.22 20.73 -21.78
C VAL A 67 19.03 19.81 -21.55
N ALA A 68 18.09 20.23 -20.70
CA ALA A 68 16.88 19.46 -20.41
C ALA A 68 16.03 19.23 -21.67
N LEU A 69 15.77 20.28 -22.46
CA LEU A 69 14.95 20.19 -23.67
C LEU A 69 15.60 19.31 -24.75
N SER A 70 16.91 19.47 -24.98
CA SER A 70 17.62 18.64 -25.96
C SER A 70 17.60 17.16 -25.57
N ALA A 71 17.79 16.85 -24.28
CA ALA A 71 17.72 15.48 -23.78
C ALA A 71 16.29 14.91 -23.87
N ALA A 72 15.28 15.71 -23.53
CA ALA A 72 13.87 15.35 -23.65
C ALA A 72 13.47 15.03 -25.09
N ASP A 73 13.85 15.88 -26.05
CA ASP A 73 13.49 15.69 -27.45
C ASP A 73 14.13 14.41 -28.02
N VAL A 74 15.38 14.11 -27.65
CA VAL A 74 16.06 12.85 -27.99
C VAL A 74 15.31 11.66 -27.41
N LEU A 75 14.99 11.69 -26.11
CA LEU A 75 14.28 10.60 -25.44
C LEU A 75 12.91 10.36 -26.06
N LEU A 76 12.09 11.41 -26.17
CA LEU A 76 10.69 11.32 -26.60
C LEU A 76 10.52 10.97 -28.08
N SER A 77 11.55 11.20 -28.89
CA SER A 77 11.56 10.82 -30.31
C SER A 77 12.14 9.43 -30.56
N HIS A 78 12.83 8.83 -29.59
CA HIS A 78 13.51 7.56 -29.80
C HIS A 78 12.53 6.37 -29.86
N PRO A 79 12.60 5.49 -30.86
CA PRO A 79 11.65 4.36 -31.00
C PRO A 79 11.61 3.39 -29.82
N ALA A 80 12.71 3.27 -29.04
CA ALA A 80 12.80 2.38 -27.89
C ALA A 80 11.76 2.69 -26.79
N ILE A 81 11.26 3.93 -26.69
CA ILE A 81 10.24 4.27 -25.70
C ILE A 81 8.89 3.58 -25.97
N LEU A 82 8.68 3.07 -27.19
CA LEU A 82 7.49 2.30 -27.55
C LEU A 82 7.65 0.79 -27.29
N GLN A 83 8.87 0.33 -26.97
CA GLN A 83 9.20 -1.08 -26.76
C GLN A 83 9.33 -1.42 -25.26
N GLN A 84 8.64 -0.67 -24.42
CA GLN A 84 8.70 -0.81 -22.96
C GLN A 84 7.88 -2.01 -22.48
N GLN A 85 8.30 -2.58 -21.34
CA GLN A 85 7.64 -3.74 -20.71
C GLN A 85 6.84 -3.36 -19.46
N TYR A 86 7.15 -2.19 -18.87
CA TYR A 86 6.50 -1.68 -17.66
C TYR A 86 5.77 -0.38 -17.99
N PHE A 87 4.51 -0.27 -17.57
CA PHE A 87 3.61 0.82 -17.94
C PHE A 87 3.11 1.56 -16.71
N THR A 88 4.03 2.01 -15.86
CA THR A 88 3.76 2.59 -14.52
C THR A 88 4.44 3.95 -14.37
N LEU A 89 3.91 4.79 -13.47
CA LEU A 89 4.29 6.20 -13.39
C LEU A 89 5.78 6.39 -13.07
N TYR A 90 6.28 5.74 -12.03
CA TYR A 90 7.66 5.98 -11.59
C TYR A 90 8.65 5.03 -12.26
N THR A 91 8.28 3.75 -12.40
CA THR A 91 9.16 2.65 -12.83
C THR A 91 8.86 2.15 -14.25
N GLY A 92 8.12 2.92 -15.04
CA GLY A 92 7.73 2.52 -16.39
C GLY A 92 7.40 3.66 -17.33
N ALA A 93 6.79 3.29 -18.46
CA ALA A 93 6.61 4.15 -19.62
C ALA A 93 5.62 5.30 -19.41
N THR A 94 4.65 5.18 -18.49
CA THR A 94 3.71 6.28 -18.21
C THR A 94 4.38 7.44 -17.47
N GLY A 95 5.58 7.23 -16.91
CA GLY A 95 6.46 8.30 -16.46
C GLY A 95 6.83 9.31 -17.56
N LEU A 96 6.86 8.87 -18.82
CA LEU A 96 7.08 9.76 -19.96
C LEU A 96 5.91 10.74 -20.17
N LEU A 97 4.68 10.36 -19.78
CA LEU A 97 3.53 11.25 -19.82
C LEU A 97 3.72 12.39 -18.82
N TYR A 98 4.18 12.06 -17.60
CA TYR A 98 4.50 13.06 -16.59
C TYR A 98 5.61 14.00 -17.06
N LEU A 99 6.69 13.45 -17.64
CA LEU A 99 7.77 14.25 -18.22
C LEU A 99 7.23 15.23 -19.28
N CYS A 100 6.42 14.76 -20.22
CA CYS A 100 5.79 15.61 -21.23
C CYS A 100 4.93 16.73 -20.61
N ILE A 101 4.16 16.43 -19.56
CA ILE A 101 3.33 17.43 -18.87
C ILE A 101 4.21 18.48 -18.21
N VAL A 102 5.26 18.09 -17.49
CA VAL A 102 6.17 19.04 -16.82
C VAL A 102 6.97 19.87 -17.83
N LEU A 103 7.38 19.28 -18.96
CA LEU A 103 8.00 20.02 -20.06
C LEU A 103 7.05 21.07 -20.64
N TYR A 104 5.78 20.72 -20.86
CA TYR A 104 4.78 21.68 -21.27
C TYR A 104 4.57 22.79 -20.23
N GLU A 105 4.46 22.45 -18.95
CA GLU A 105 4.32 23.45 -17.87
C GLU A 105 5.50 24.41 -17.80
N ALA A 106 6.72 23.93 -18.09
CA ALA A 106 7.93 24.73 -18.08
C ALA A 106 8.10 25.62 -19.33
N THR A 107 7.49 25.26 -20.47
CA THR A 107 7.80 25.89 -21.78
C THR A 107 6.59 26.45 -22.53
N ALA A 108 5.37 26.01 -22.18
CA ALA A 108 4.15 26.17 -22.96
C ALA A 108 4.24 25.60 -24.40
N TYR A 109 5.19 24.70 -24.69
CA TYR A 109 5.30 24.08 -26.02
C TYR A 109 4.29 22.94 -26.18
N GLU A 110 3.26 23.20 -26.99
CA GLU A 110 2.11 22.31 -27.19
C GLU A 110 2.49 20.90 -27.69
N GLN A 111 3.62 20.79 -28.41
CA GLN A 111 4.16 19.51 -28.90
C GLN A 111 4.34 18.47 -27.79
N TYR A 112 4.67 18.90 -26.56
CA TYR A 112 4.86 17.97 -25.44
C TYR A 112 3.52 17.39 -24.96
N LEU A 113 2.45 18.21 -24.90
CA LEU A 113 1.11 17.70 -24.60
C LEU A 113 0.60 16.78 -25.71
N GLU A 114 0.82 17.13 -26.98
CA GLU A 114 0.45 16.28 -28.11
C GLU A 114 1.16 14.93 -28.02
N ARG A 115 2.47 14.94 -27.73
CA ARG A 115 3.26 13.73 -27.52
C ARG A 115 2.75 12.89 -26.35
N ALA A 116 2.38 13.52 -25.23
CA ALA A 116 1.77 12.81 -24.10
C ALA A 116 0.48 12.07 -24.52
N HIS A 117 -0.37 12.67 -25.35
CA HIS A 117 -1.56 11.99 -25.84
C HIS A 117 -1.27 10.82 -26.77
N GLU A 118 -0.30 10.97 -27.66
CA GLU A 118 0.13 9.87 -28.54
C GLU A 118 0.66 8.68 -27.73
N LEU A 119 1.52 8.97 -26.74
CA LEU A 119 2.07 7.96 -25.86
C LEU A 119 0.98 7.30 -25.00
N ALA A 120 0.03 8.08 -24.46
CA ALA A 120 -1.08 7.52 -23.69
C ALA A 120 -1.92 6.53 -24.52
N ALA A 121 -2.18 6.85 -25.79
CA ALA A 121 -2.87 5.95 -26.72
C ALA A 121 -2.01 4.70 -27.05
N ALA A 122 -0.72 4.87 -27.32
CA ALA A 122 0.19 3.76 -27.60
C ALA A 122 0.36 2.81 -26.41
N PHE A 123 0.32 3.34 -25.19
CA PHE A 123 0.51 2.60 -23.95
C PHE A 123 -0.76 2.01 -23.36
N GLU A 124 -1.95 2.36 -23.89
CA GLU A 124 -3.24 1.94 -23.35
C GLU A 124 -3.32 0.43 -23.09
N TYR A 125 -2.90 -0.39 -24.06
CA TYR A 125 -2.91 -1.84 -23.91
C TYR A 125 -2.02 -2.31 -22.76
N GLY A 126 -0.81 -1.74 -22.61
CA GLY A 126 0.13 -2.09 -21.55
C GLY A 126 -0.36 -1.67 -20.17
N ILE A 127 -0.86 -0.44 -20.07
CA ILE A 127 -1.47 0.14 -18.85
C ILE A 127 -2.59 -0.77 -18.33
N LEU A 128 -3.42 -1.28 -19.24
CA LEU A 128 -4.56 -2.11 -18.88
C LEU A 128 -4.16 -3.59 -18.70
N ASN A 129 -3.30 -4.17 -19.52
CA ASN A 129 -3.18 -5.63 -19.52
C ASN A 129 -1.91 -6.14 -18.82
N GLN A 130 -0.96 -5.26 -18.49
CA GLN A 130 0.34 -5.67 -17.95
C GLN A 130 0.66 -5.09 -16.58
N VAL A 131 -0.07 -4.07 -16.12
CA VAL A 131 0.06 -3.55 -14.75
C VAL A 131 -0.68 -4.47 -13.79
N ILE A 132 0.02 -4.92 -12.75
CA ILE A 132 -0.49 -5.87 -11.76
C ILE A 132 -0.68 -5.20 -10.39
N GLN A 133 0.22 -4.30 -10.00
CA GLN A 133 0.15 -3.64 -8.69
C GLN A 133 -0.86 -2.49 -8.70
N ASP A 134 -1.27 -2.06 -7.52
CA ASP A 134 -2.21 -0.96 -7.33
C ASP A 134 -1.54 0.34 -6.83
N ASP A 135 -0.27 0.25 -6.42
CA ASP A 135 0.44 1.32 -5.74
C ASP A 135 0.85 2.52 -6.62
N LEU A 136 1.46 3.52 -5.98
CA LEU A 136 1.82 4.79 -6.61
C LEU A 136 3.01 4.65 -7.58
N ILE A 137 4.01 3.85 -7.24
CA ILE A 137 5.25 3.73 -8.04
C ILE A 137 5.07 2.81 -9.24
N SER A 138 4.52 1.63 -9.00
CA SER A 138 4.50 0.49 -9.90
C SER A 138 3.08 0.01 -10.22
N GLY A 139 2.06 0.80 -9.92
CA GLY A 139 0.68 0.35 -10.00
C GLY A 139 -0.34 1.30 -10.61
N HIS A 140 -1.60 0.87 -10.52
CA HIS A 140 -2.75 1.57 -11.08
C HIS A 140 -2.95 2.98 -10.50
N ALA A 141 -2.65 3.22 -9.21
CA ALA A 141 -2.83 4.53 -8.58
C ALA A 141 -1.94 5.61 -9.22
N GLY A 142 -0.67 5.30 -9.50
CA GLY A 142 0.23 6.24 -10.21
C GLY A 142 -0.27 6.57 -11.61
N ASN A 143 -0.73 5.55 -12.35
CA ASN A 143 -1.30 5.74 -13.69
C ASN A 143 -2.57 6.58 -13.66
N LEU A 144 -3.48 6.29 -12.72
CA LEU A 144 -4.71 7.05 -12.53
C LEU A 144 -4.41 8.53 -12.31
N LEU A 145 -3.43 8.84 -11.45
CA LEU A 145 -3.00 10.21 -11.16
C LEU A 145 -2.49 10.92 -12.43
N VAL A 146 -1.48 10.36 -13.11
CA VAL A 146 -0.84 11.03 -14.25
C VAL A 146 -1.77 11.17 -15.46
N LEU A 147 -2.65 10.18 -15.70
CA LEU A 147 -3.63 10.25 -16.78
C LEU A 147 -4.71 11.29 -16.50
N THR A 148 -5.14 11.42 -15.23
CA THR A 148 -6.08 12.48 -14.84
C THR A 148 -5.42 13.86 -14.97
N ARG A 149 -4.14 13.98 -14.60
CA ARG A 149 -3.38 15.20 -14.86
C ARG A 149 -3.30 15.52 -16.36
N LEU A 150 -3.03 14.55 -17.23
CA LEU A 150 -3.03 14.77 -18.68
C LEU A 150 -4.42 15.20 -19.19
N TYR A 151 -5.48 14.55 -18.71
CA TYR A 151 -6.87 14.87 -19.03
C TYR A 151 -7.23 16.31 -18.63
N SER A 152 -6.65 16.81 -17.53
CA SER A 152 -6.88 18.18 -17.05
C SER A 152 -6.47 19.28 -18.04
N TYR A 153 -5.50 18.99 -18.92
CA TYR A 153 -5.10 19.88 -20.01
C TYR A 153 -5.97 19.73 -21.26
N LYS A 154 -6.24 18.49 -21.69
CA LYS A 154 -7.08 18.19 -22.87
C LYS A 154 -8.02 17.01 -22.59
N ARG A 155 -9.32 17.31 -22.58
CA ARG A 155 -10.41 16.38 -22.23
C ARG A 155 -10.78 15.40 -23.33
N LYS A 156 -9.85 14.52 -23.71
CA LYS A 156 -10.13 13.46 -24.70
C LYS A 156 -10.98 12.35 -24.07
N ALA A 157 -12.06 11.94 -24.74
CA ALA A 157 -12.95 10.87 -24.27
C ALA A 157 -12.22 9.54 -24.00
N GLY A 158 -11.21 9.20 -24.81
CA GLY A 158 -10.38 8.01 -24.60
C GLY A 158 -9.62 8.03 -23.28
N LEU A 159 -9.12 9.21 -22.85
CA LEU A 159 -8.46 9.34 -21.54
C LEU A 159 -9.45 9.19 -20.38
N LEU A 160 -10.66 9.77 -20.49
CA LEU A 160 -11.69 9.62 -19.47
C LEU A 160 -12.09 8.15 -19.29
N SER A 161 -12.28 7.42 -20.40
CA SER A 161 -12.55 5.98 -20.38
C SER A 161 -11.42 5.20 -19.70
N LEU A 162 -10.17 5.53 -19.99
CA LEU A 162 -9.01 4.89 -19.37
C LEU A 162 -8.92 5.18 -17.86
N ILE A 163 -9.17 6.43 -17.45
CA ILE A 163 -9.24 6.86 -16.05
C ILE A 163 -10.32 6.09 -15.31
N GLN A 164 -11.54 6.01 -15.85
CA GLN A 164 -12.65 5.27 -15.26
C GLN A 164 -12.28 3.80 -15.04
N ARG A 165 -11.70 3.14 -16.05
CA ARG A 165 -11.31 1.73 -15.96
C ARG A 165 -10.21 1.47 -14.93
N LEU A 166 -9.28 2.42 -14.74
CA LEU A 166 -8.25 2.32 -13.70
C LEU A 166 -8.85 2.52 -12.30
N ALA A 167 -9.76 3.47 -12.14
CA ALA A 167 -10.49 3.66 -10.89
C ALA A 167 -11.32 2.40 -10.54
N ASP A 168 -12.03 1.83 -11.50
CA ASP A 168 -12.82 0.59 -11.33
C ASP A 168 -11.95 -0.59 -10.89
N ARG A 169 -10.70 -0.67 -11.35
CA ARG A 169 -9.74 -1.70 -10.91
C ARG A 169 -9.31 -1.51 -9.47
N LEU A 170 -8.98 -0.29 -9.06
CA LEU A 170 -8.65 0.00 -7.67
C LEU A 170 -9.83 -0.38 -6.76
N VAL A 171 -11.07 -0.08 -7.17
CA VAL A 171 -12.28 -0.53 -6.45
C VAL A 171 -12.39 -2.05 -6.40
N ALA A 172 -12.16 -2.73 -7.54
CA ALA A 172 -12.24 -4.18 -7.62
C ALA A 172 -11.19 -4.88 -6.72
N HIS A 173 -9.99 -4.32 -6.62
CA HIS A 173 -8.89 -4.87 -5.84
C HIS A 173 -8.90 -4.46 -4.36
N ALA A 174 -9.67 -3.43 -3.98
CA ALA A 174 -9.79 -3.01 -2.60
C ALA A 174 -10.34 -4.14 -1.73
N ARG A 175 -9.67 -4.46 -0.62
CA ARG A 175 -10.08 -5.51 0.33
C ARG A 175 -10.40 -4.90 1.69
N ILE A 176 -11.44 -5.41 2.34
CA ILE A 176 -11.77 -5.02 3.71
C ILE A 176 -10.65 -5.41 4.68
N ALA A 177 -10.38 -4.51 5.63
CA ALA A 177 -9.50 -4.74 6.77
C ALA A 177 -10.29 -4.53 8.08
N SER A 178 -9.65 -4.75 9.22
CA SER A 178 -10.27 -4.46 10.54
C SER A 178 -10.73 -3.01 10.64
N GLN A 179 -9.97 -2.10 10.04
CA GLN A 179 -10.33 -0.70 9.80
C GLN A 179 -9.91 -0.34 8.37
N GLY A 180 -10.76 0.38 7.65
CA GLY A 180 -10.45 0.84 6.30
C GLY A 180 -10.40 -0.24 5.22
N LEU A 181 -9.75 0.12 4.12
CA LEU A 181 -9.51 -0.71 2.94
C LEU A 181 -8.02 -0.81 2.65
N ARG A 182 -7.60 -1.94 2.09
CA ARG A 182 -6.20 -2.21 1.74
C ARG A 182 -6.07 -2.79 0.34
N TRP A 183 -4.88 -2.65 -0.23
CA TRP A 183 -4.53 -3.06 -1.58
C TRP A 183 -3.20 -3.79 -1.62
N GLY A 184 -3.03 -4.61 -2.66
CA GLY A 184 -1.77 -5.23 -3.00
C GLY A 184 -1.44 -6.49 -2.20
N HIS A 185 -0.53 -7.27 -2.78
CA HIS A 185 0.05 -8.47 -2.19
C HIS A 185 1.55 -8.48 -2.49
N LEU A 186 2.37 -8.23 -1.46
CA LEU A 186 3.82 -8.41 -1.59
C LEU A 186 4.22 -9.78 -1.09
N LYS A 187 5.22 -10.37 -1.77
CA LYS A 187 5.68 -11.74 -1.53
C LYS A 187 6.36 -11.94 -0.17
N ARG A 188 6.55 -10.88 0.64
CA ARG A 188 7.26 -10.93 1.93
C ARG A 188 6.96 -9.73 2.82
N SER A 189 5.71 -9.59 3.22
CA SER A 189 5.28 -8.57 4.17
C SER A 189 4.37 -9.16 5.24
N TYR A 190 4.31 -8.50 6.39
CA TYR A 190 3.41 -8.87 7.48
C TYR A 190 1.93 -8.72 7.08
N ASP A 191 1.60 -7.65 6.35
CA ASP A 191 0.31 -7.36 5.71
C ASP A 191 0.55 -6.47 4.47
N CYS A 192 -0.48 -5.85 3.90
CA CYS A 192 -0.42 -4.88 2.81
C CYS A 192 0.33 -3.62 3.25
N LEU A 193 1.19 -3.04 2.41
CA LEU A 193 2.04 -1.93 2.86
C LEU A 193 1.26 -0.64 3.13
N THR A 194 1.86 0.20 3.96
CA THR A 194 1.32 1.47 4.45
C THR A 194 1.92 2.67 3.71
N GLY A 195 3.20 2.60 3.31
CA GLY A 195 3.98 3.75 2.82
C GLY A 195 3.56 4.36 1.47
N MET A 196 4.14 5.52 1.14
CA MET A 196 3.83 6.29 -0.07
C MET A 196 4.15 5.55 -1.37
N SER A 197 5.20 4.70 -1.39
CA SER A 197 5.61 4.05 -2.62
C SER A 197 4.67 2.92 -3.03
N HIS A 198 4.59 1.90 -2.18
CA HIS A 198 3.96 0.61 -2.45
C HIS A 198 2.73 0.34 -1.57
N GLY A 199 2.23 1.35 -0.86
CA GLY A 199 1.24 1.17 0.19
C GLY A 199 0.09 2.17 0.16
N ALA A 200 -0.71 2.10 1.22
CA ALA A 200 -1.96 2.83 1.37
C ALA A 200 -1.80 4.36 1.29
N SER A 201 -0.69 4.95 1.78
CA SER A 201 -0.44 6.39 1.70
C SER A 201 -0.51 6.90 0.27
N GLY A 202 0.21 6.21 -0.64
CA GLY A 202 0.31 6.61 -2.05
C GLY A 202 -0.97 6.37 -2.83
N ILE A 203 -1.67 5.29 -2.53
CA ILE A 203 -2.98 4.98 -3.12
C ILE A 203 -4.00 6.04 -2.68
N GLY A 204 -4.07 6.34 -1.39
CA GLY A 204 -4.93 7.38 -0.85
C GLY A 204 -4.61 8.76 -1.43
N HIS A 205 -3.33 9.11 -1.56
CA HIS A 205 -2.91 10.37 -2.20
C HIS A 205 -3.39 10.47 -3.65
N ALA A 206 -3.21 9.43 -4.46
CA ALA A 206 -3.69 9.43 -5.85
C ALA A 206 -5.21 9.56 -5.95
N LEU A 207 -5.95 8.81 -5.12
CA LEU A 207 -7.42 8.88 -5.07
C LEU A 207 -7.91 10.25 -4.63
N LEU A 208 -7.26 10.87 -3.63
CA LEU A 208 -7.55 12.25 -3.21
C LEU A 208 -7.39 13.24 -4.35
N GLN A 209 -6.29 13.17 -5.11
CA GLN A 209 -6.04 14.09 -6.22
C GLN A 209 -7.10 13.96 -7.32
N VAL A 210 -7.46 12.72 -7.67
CA VAL A 210 -8.46 12.43 -8.70
C VAL A 210 -9.86 12.84 -8.23
N SER A 211 -10.19 12.56 -6.96
CA SER A 211 -11.42 13.02 -6.32
C SER A 211 -11.54 14.54 -6.37
N ALA A 212 -10.50 15.27 -5.96
CA ALA A 212 -10.51 16.73 -5.96
C ALA A 212 -10.68 17.32 -7.37
N TYR A 213 -10.17 16.64 -8.40
CA TYR A 213 -10.36 17.04 -9.79
C TYR A 213 -11.81 16.84 -10.27
N PHE A 214 -12.40 15.66 -10.04
CA PHE A 214 -13.76 15.34 -10.49
C PHE A 214 -14.87 15.81 -9.53
N GLY A 215 -14.52 16.32 -8.35
CA GLY A 215 -15.50 16.56 -7.28
C GLY A 215 -16.16 15.26 -6.81
N ASP A 216 -15.44 14.14 -6.85
CA ASP A 216 -15.99 12.80 -6.64
C ASP A 216 -15.83 12.37 -5.16
N GLU A 217 -16.93 12.45 -4.40
CA GLU A 217 -16.97 12.08 -2.99
C GLU A 217 -16.77 10.57 -2.74
N GLU A 218 -17.09 9.72 -3.71
CA GLU A 218 -16.90 8.27 -3.57
C GLU A 218 -15.41 7.92 -3.62
N LEU A 219 -14.65 8.55 -4.52
CA LEU A 219 -13.19 8.43 -4.55
C LEU A 219 -12.53 9.04 -3.32
N LEU A 220 -13.06 10.15 -2.79
CA LEU A 220 -12.60 10.71 -1.51
C LEU A 220 -12.79 9.67 -0.40
N SER A 221 -13.97 9.05 -0.33
CA SER A 221 -14.26 8.01 0.66
C SER A 221 -13.25 6.87 0.59
N LEU A 222 -12.87 6.41 -0.61
CA LEU A 222 -11.82 5.40 -0.77
C LEU A 222 -10.45 5.85 -0.26
N ALA A 223 -10.07 7.10 -0.51
CA ALA A 223 -8.81 7.65 0.00
C ALA A 223 -8.79 7.65 1.53
N LEU A 224 -9.89 8.09 2.16
CA LEU A 224 -10.04 8.06 3.62
C LEU A 224 -9.98 6.64 4.17
N GLN A 225 -10.60 5.66 3.49
CA GLN A 225 -10.53 4.26 3.89
C GLN A 225 -9.12 3.66 3.75
N ALA A 226 -8.33 4.10 2.77
CA ALA A 226 -6.93 3.69 2.66
C ALA A 226 -6.12 4.15 3.88
N TRP A 227 -6.29 5.40 4.29
CA TRP A 227 -5.60 5.93 5.46
C TRP A 227 -6.14 5.38 6.79
N ALA A 228 -7.43 5.05 6.87
CA ALA A 228 -7.98 4.34 8.04
C ALA A 228 -7.31 2.97 8.25
N TYR A 229 -7.02 2.24 7.18
CA TYR A 229 -6.20 1.02 7.23
C TYR A 229 -4.75 1.34 7.62
N GLU A 230 -4.15 2.33 6.98
CA GLU A 230 -2.76 2.72 7.25
C GLU A 230 -2.53 3.05 8.72
N MET A 231 -3.48 3.76 9.35
CA MET A 231 -3.42 4.15 10.75
C MET A 231 -3.45 2.98 11.73
N THR A 232 -3.85 1.77 11.32
CA THR A 232 -3.71 0.57 12.18
C THR A 232 -2.26 0.17 12.41
N TYR A 233 -1.33 0.74 11.63
CA TYR A 233 0.11 0.49 11.72
C TYR A 233 0.92 1.73 12.06
N TYR A 234 0.27 2.78 12.56
CA TYR A 234 0.96 3.91 13.16
C TYR A 234 1.51 3.51 14.54
N ASP A 235 2.78 3.84 14.77
CA ASP A 235 3.46 3.68 16.05
C ASP A 235 3.59 5.05 16.72
N PRO A 236 2.81 5.32 17.78
CA PRO A 236 2.82 6.63 18.45
C PRO A 236 4.14 6.92 19.17
N ASP A 237 4.83 5.91 19.70
CA ASP A 237 6.10 6.09 20.41
C ASP A 237 7.21 6.53 19.44
N ARG A 238 7.15 6.03 18.21
CA ARG A 238 8.10 6.35 17.13
C ARG A 238 7.65 7.48 16.23
N ARG A 239 6.40 7.94 16.38
CA ARG A 239 5.72 8.89 15.49
C ARG A 239 5.88 8.53 14.02
N ASN A 240 5.72 7.24 13.71
CA ASN A 240 6.04 6.69 12.41
C ASN A 240 5.11 5.55 12.03
N TRP A 241 4.95 5.32 10.73
CA TRP A 241 4.22 4.17 10.21
C TRP A 241 5.18 3.02 9.97
N LEU A 242 4.79 1.82 10.40
CA LEU A 242 5.63 0.63 10.28
C LEU A 242 5.86 0.26 8.80
N ASP A 243 7.11 -0.06 8.43
CA ASP A 243 7.40 -0.71 7.16
C ASP A 243 7.15 -2.22 7.27
N LEU A 244 5.98 -2.66 6.83
CA LEU A 244 5.56 -4.06 6.99
C LEU A 244 6.36 -5.07 6.14
N ARG A 245 7.39 -4.64 5.39
CA ARG A 245 8.35 -5.54 4.76
C ARG A 245 9.22 -6.20 5.82
N LEU A 246 9.46 -7.50 5.64
CA LEU A 246 10.22 -8.27 6.63
C LEU A 246 11.69 -8.35 6.27
N THR A 247 12.54 -7.90 7.17
CA THR A 247 13.99 -7.82 6.98
C THR A 247 14.68 -9.18 7.12
N SER A 248 14.16 -10.08 7.96
CA SER A 248 14.70 -11.45 8.18
C SER A 248 14.06 -12.49 7.27
N THR A 249 14.86 -13.39 6.69
CA THR A 249 14.39 -14.59 5.97
C THR A 249 14.08 -15.73 6.92
N HIS A 250 14.57 -15.65 8.15
CA HIS A 250 14.39 -16.64 9.20
C HIS A 250 13.43 -16.08 10.24
N LEU A 251 12.17 -16.50 10.16
CA LEU A 251 11.14 -16.21 11.16
C LEU A 251 11.15 -17.34 12.20
N GLN A 252 10.84 -17.03 13.45
CA GLN A 252 10.65 -18.07 14.45
C GLN A 252 9.28 -18.74 14.25
N GLU A 253 9.22 -20.06 14.47
CA GLU A 253 7.99 -20.84 14.28
C GLU A 253 6.83 -20.29 15.13
N ALA A 254 7.11 -19.95 16.39
CA ALA A 254 6.13 -19.37 17.31
C ALA A 254 5.51 -18.07 16.77
N ASP A 255 6.31 -17.18 16.17
CA ASP A 255 5.79 -15.95 15.59
C ASP A 255 4.87 -16.25 14.40
N VAL A 256 5.25 -17.20 13.54
CA VAL A 256 4.49 -17.54 12.33
C VAL A 256 3.16 -18.22 12.63
N VAL A 257 3.12 -19.08 13.66
CA VAL A 257 1.90 -19.77 14.07
C VAL A 257 0.82 -18.76 14.48
N HIS A 258 1.16 -17.77 15.30
CA HIS A 258 0.19 -16.81 15.83
C HIS A 258 0.05 -15.51 15.00
N TRP A 259 1.09 -15.13 14.25
CA TRP A 259 1.12 -13.96 13.35
C TRP A 259 0.70 -12.63 13.99
N ARG A 260 1.12 -12.39 15.23
CA ARG A 260 0.80 -11.17 15.97
C ARG A 260 1.79 -10.07 15.62
N LEU A 261 1.32 -8.83 15.50
CA LEU A 261 2.16 -7.72 15.06
C LEU A 261 3.32 -7.48 16.05
N GLU A 262 3.05 -7.64 17.35
CA GLU A 262 4.01 -7.47 18.44
C GLU A 262 5.23 -8.39 18.27
N ASP A 263 5.00 -9.65 17.91
CA ASP A 263 6.03 -10.66 17.70
C ASP A 263 6.88 -10.33 16.46
N PHE A 264 6.26 -9.69 15.45
CA PHE A 264 6.91 -9.30 14.20
C PHE A 264 7.65 -7.96 14.26
N ARG A 265 7.49 -7.16 15.33
CA ARG A 265 8.19 -5.86 15.46
C ARG A 265 9.71 -5.98 15.33
N LYS A 266 10.29 -7.11 15.74
CA LYS A 266 11.74 -7.40 15.59
C LYS A 266 12.20 -7.62 14.14
N TYR A 267 11.27 -7.86 13.22
CA TYR A 267 11.53 -8.12 11.80
C TYR A 267 11.18 -6.95 10.88
N ILE A 268 10.65 -5.87 11.45
CA ILE A 268 10.15 -4.71 10.71
C ILE A 268 11.08 -3.51 10.96
N SER A 269 11.35 -2.77 9.88
CA SER A 269 12.17 -1.56 9.93
C SER A 269 11.41 -0.38 10.53
N ASP A 270 12.11 0.48 11.28
CA ASP A 270 11.65 1.81 11.71
C ASP A 270 12.25 2.94 10.84
N VAL A 271 12.73 2.59 9.65
CA VAL A 271 13.24 3.60 8.74
C VAL A 271 12.10 4.54 8.36
N ASN A 272 12.33 5.84 8.56
CA ASN A 272 11.50 6.90 8.02
C ASN A 272 12.10 7.38 6.70
N ALA A 273 11.32 7.27 5.63
CA ALA A 273 11.67 7.70 4.29
C ALA A 273 10.42 8.19 3.56
N TRP A 274 10.62 8.76 2.38
CA TRP A 274 9.50 9.05 1.49
C TRP A 274 8.75 7.77 1.11
N ALA A 275 9.48 6.73 0.70
CA ALA A 275 8.85 5.48 0.24
C ALA A 275 8.04 4.77 1.34
N HIS A 276 8.48 4.85 2.59
CA HIS A 276 7.86 4.21 3.75
C HIS A 276 8.17 4.99 5.02
N GLY A 277 7.14 5.21 5.83
CA GLY A 277 7.24 5.95 7.08
C GLY A 277 6.69 7.37 7.01
N ALA A 278 7.02 8.15 8.03
CA ALA A 278 6.43 9.44 8.35
C ALA A 278 6.55 10.49 7.25
N ALA A 279 7.67 10.56 6.51
CA ALA A 279 7.83 11.56 5.47
C ALA A 279 6.83 11.39 4.31
N GLY A 280 6.65 10.15 3.83
CA GLY A 280 5.67 9.84 2.80
C GLY A 280 4.23 9.98 3.29
N ALA A 281 3.92 9.42 4.46
CA ALA A 281 2.58 9.52 5.05
C ALA A 281 2.20 10.98 5.38
N GLY A 282 3.15 11.75 5.93
CA GLY A 282 3.00 13.16 6.26
C GLY A 282 2.71 14.03 5.03
N LEU A 283 3.35 13.76 3.89
CA LEU A 283 3.00 14.41 2.61
C LEU A 283 1.55 14.14 2.22
N ALA A 284 1.10 12.89 2.31
CA ALA A 284 -0.30 12.54 2.03
C ALA A 284 -1.26 13.25 3.00
N ARG A 285 -0.91 13.36 4.29
CA ARG A 285 -1.72 14.06 5.30
C ARG A 285 -1.77 15.57 5.11
N LEU A 286 -0.65 16.19 4.72
CA LEU A 286 -0.63 17.60 4.36
C LEU A 286 -1.62 17.90 3.22
N HIS A 287 -1.64 17.05 2.20
CA HIS A 287 -2.59 17.17 1.09
C HIS A 287 -4.03 16.89 1.50
N ALA A 288 -4.26 15.83 2.29
CA ALA A 288 -5.57 15.51 2.82
C ALA A 288 -6.15 16.68 3.60
N TRP A 289 -5.40 17.24 4.55
CA TRP A 289 -5.80 18.41 5.31
C TRP A 289 -6.12 19.63 4.43
N LYS A 290 -5.29 19.91 3.41
CA LYS A 290 -5.53 21.05 2.51
C LYS A 290 -6.80 20.90 1.66
N VAL A 291 -7.21 19.67 1.36
CA VAL A 291 -8.41 19.38 0.58
C VAL A 291 -9.66 19.31 1.47
N THR A 292 -9.57 18.65 2.63
CA THR A 292 -10.73 18.35 3.48
C THR A 292 -10.94 19.34 4.62
N GLY A 293 -9.88 20.02 5.06
CA GLY A 293 -9.88 20.84 6.27
C GLY A 293 -9.94 20.04 7.58
N ASP A 294 -9.83 18.71 7.53
CA ASP A 294 -9.96 17.85 8.71
C ASP A 294 -8.77 18.06 9.68
N PRO A 295 -9.02 18.47 10.95
CA PRO A 295 -7.96 18.70 11.92
C PRO A 295 -7.15 17.44 12.28
N ASN A 296 -7.71 16.24 12.12
CA ASN A 296 -6.98 14.99 12.39
C ASN A 296 -5.79 14.84 11.43
N PHE A 297 -5.98 15.17 10.14
CA PHE A 297 -4.89 15.14 9.17
C PHE A 297 -3.84 16.22 9.43
N ALA A 298 -4.25 17.37 9.97
CA ALA A 298 -3.29 18.37 10.42
C ALA A 298 -2.43 17.84 11.58
N GLU A 299 -3.05 17.22 12.59
CA GLU A 299 -2.34 16.63 13.72
C GLU A 299 -1.38 15.51 13.30
N GLU A 300 -1.84 14.58 12.45
CA GLU A 300 -1.00 13.50 11.91
C GLU A 300 0.19 14.06 11.08
N CYS A 301 -0.04 15.14 10.32
CA CYS A 301 1.03 15.85 9.62
C CYS A 301 2.04 16.46 10.60
N GLU A 302 1.60 17.04 11.72
CA GLU A 302 2.51 17.58 12.75
C GLU A 302 3.37 16.49 13.40
N GLN A 303 2.78 15.32 13.68
CA GLN A 303 3.53 14.17 14.20
C GLN A 303 4.61 13.73 13.21
N ALA A 304 4.26 13.66 11.92
CA ALA A 304 5.20 13.34 10.86
C ALA A 304 6.32 14.39 10.71
N ILE A 305 5.99 15.69 10.76
CA ILE A 305 6.98 16.78 10.75
C ILE A 305 7.95 16.59 11.91
N THR A 306 7.44 16.33 13.11
CA THR A 306 8.30 16.19 14.30
C THR A 306 9.24 15.00 14.18
N ARG A 307 8.75 13.84 13.73
CA ARG A 307 9.60 12.67 13.43
C ARG A 307 10.68 13.01 12.39
N CYS A 308 10.32 13.71 11.32
CA CYS A 308 11.27 14.10 10.29
C CYS A 308 12.36 15.04 10.84
N LEU A 309 11.99 16.02 11.65
CA LEU A 309 12.98 16.92 12.28
C LEU A 309 13.95 16.18 13.20
N ASP A 310 13.48 15.22 14.00
CA ASP A 310 14.35 14.38 14.83
C ASP A 310 15.38 13.60 13.98
N ASP A 311 14.93 13.05 12.85
CA ASP A 311 15.79 12.33 11.92
C ASP A 311 16.82 13.26 11.24
N LEU A 312 16.42 14.48 10.87
CA LEU A 312 17.31 15.50 10.29
C LEU A 312 18.33 16.06 11.28
N VAL A 313 18.04 16.03 12.58
CA VAL A 313 18.98 16.43 13.64
C VAL A 313 19.98 15.31 13.94
N THR A 314 19.51 14.06 14.01
CA THR A 314 20.35 12.94 14.44
C THR A 314 21.19 12.31 13.33
N LEU A 315 20.71 12.33 12.08
CA LEU A 315 21.40 11.84 10.87
C LEU A 315 22.12 10.50 11.03
N LYS A 316 21.44 9.51 11.62
CA LYS A 316 22.01 8.18 11.93
C LYS A 316 22.26 7.28 10.72
N ARG A 317 21.99 7.74 9.50
CA ARG A 317 22.00 6.93 8.27
C ARG A 317 22.86 7.57 7.21
N GLY A 318 23.50 6.75 6.38
CA GLY A 318 24.32 7.22 5.26
C GLY A 318 23.57 7.25 3.93
N ASP A 319 22.30 7.69 3.91
CA ASP A 319 21.46 7.72 2.69
C ASP A 319 20.79 9.09 2.52
N PHE A 320 21.16 9.80 1.46
CA PHE A 320 20.65 11.12 1.08
C PHE A 320 19.83 11.09 -0.21
N THR A 321 19.38 9.92 -0.65
CA THR A 321 18.55 9.76 -1.87
C THR A 321 17.08 10.16 -1.64
N LEU A 322 16.31 10.33 -2.72
CA LEU A 322 14.89 10.72 -2.62
C LEU A 322 13.99 9.57 -2.14
N CYS A 323 14.27 8.33 -2.53
CA CYS A 323 13.38 7.20 -2.23
C CYS A 323 13.42 6.78 -0.75
N SER A 324 14.64 6.46 -0.27
CA SER A 324 14.88 5.86 1.04
C SER A 324 15.67 6.78 1.99
N GLY A 325 16.29 7.82 1.45
CA GLY A 325 17.19 8.71 2.18
C GLY A 325 16.56 9.99 2.70
N TYR A 326 17.42 10.84 3.27
CA TYR A 326 17.01 12.10 3.85
C TYR A 326 16.52 13.14 2.83
N ALA A 327 16.85 13.02 1.55
CA ALA A 327 16.32 13.96 0.56
C ALA A 327 14.80 13.83 0.44
N GLY A 328 14.25 12.61 0.47
CA GLY A 328 12.80 12.40 0.51
C GLY A 328 12.15 13.01 1.77
N VAL A 329 12.83 12.90 2.92
CA VAL A 329 12.42 13.54 4.18
C VAL A 329 12.41 15.06 4.06
N ALA A 330 13.47 15.65 3.50
CA ALA A 330 13.56 17.10 3.32
C ALA A 330 12.57 17.64 2.29
N MET A 331 12.22 16.88 1.25
CA MET A 331 11.17 17.30 0.31
C MET A 331 9.83 17.48 1.03
N PHE A 332 9.46 16.56 1.93
CA PHE A 332 8.27 16.74 2.77
C PHE A 332 8.38 17.97 3.67
N VAL A 333 9.49 18.12 4.40
CA VAL A 333 9.69 19.24 5.33
C VAL A 333 9.65 20.58 4.59
N LEU A 334 10.21 20.66 3.38
CA LEU A 334 10.18 21.85 2.54
C LEU A 334 8.76 22.21 2.08
N GLU A 335 7.96 21.20 1.69
CA GLU A 335 6.57 21.45 1.32
C GLU A 335 5.72 21.88 2.54
N ALA A 336 5.95 21.27 3.70
CA ALA A 336 5.32 21.66 4.95
C ALA A 336 5.70 23.10 5.35
N ALA A 337 6.96 23.50 5.15
CA ALA A 337 7.42 24.88 5.37
C ALA A 337 6.56 25.88 4.60
N THR A 338 6.30 25.58 3.33
CA THR A 338 5.47 26.40 2.44
C THR A 338 4.02 26.41 2.88
N SER A 339 3.43 25.22 3.04
CA SER A 339 2.00 25.06 3.22
C SER A 339 1.53 25.54 4.59
N LEU A 340 2.40 25.49 5.61
CA LEU A 340 2.13 25.91 6.98
C LEU A 340 2.74 27.29 7.32
N ASN A 341 3.41 27.96 6.37
CA ASN A 341 4.14 29.21 6.58
C ASN A 341 5.15 29.14 7.75
N ARG A 342 6.02 28.12 7.75
CA ARG A 342 7.04 27.87 8.80
C ARG A 342 8.46 27.90 8.23
N PRO A 343 9.12 29.07 8.18
CA PRO A 343 10.45 29.22 7.61
C PRO A 343 11.53 28.32 8.25
N SER A 344 11.42 28.01 9.54
CA SER A 344 12.35 27.12 10.25
C SER A 344 12.41 25.70 9.65
N LEU A 345 11.33 25.22 9.06
CA LEU A 345 11.32 23.93 8.35
C LEU A 345 12.18 23.99 7.07
N ARG A 346 12.13 25.11 6.33
CA ARG A 346 13.03 25.33 5.18
C ARG A 346 14.49 25.37 5.63
N GLU A 347 14.79 26.06 6.74
CA GLU A 347 16.15 26.12 7.28
C GLU A 347 16.67 24.71 7.63
N ALA A 348 15.82 23.84 8.19
CA ALA A 348 16.18 22.44 8.44
C ALA A 348 16.50 21.66 7.14
N ALA A 349 15.71 21.85 6.08
CA ALA A 349 15.96 21.24 4.77
C ALA A 349 17.25 21.78 4.11
N GLN A 350 17.54 23.07 4.25
CA GLN A 350 18.80 23.69 3.79
C GLN A 350 20.01 23.14 4.55
N GLN A 351 19.90 23.01 5.87
CA GLN A 351 20.95 22.42 6.69
C GLN A 351 21.22 20.96 6.32
N LEU A 352 20.17 20.19 5.99
CA LEU A 352 20.36 18.84 5.45
C LEU A 352 21.17 18.86 4.14
N ALA A 353 20.90 19.77 3.22
CA ALA A 353 21.64 19.87 1.97
C ALA A 353 23.14 20.12 2.20
N VAL A 354 23.48 21.01 3.16
CA VAL A 354 24.88 21.21 3.61
C VAL A 354 25.47 19.92 4.18
N ASN A 355 24.71 19.21 5.02
CA ASN A 355 25.15 17.95 5.62
C ASN A 355 25.38 16.85 4.56
N ALA A 356 24.57 16.80 3.50
CA ALA A 356 24.77 15.89 2.38
C ALA A 356 26.10 16.15 1.67
N ILE A 357 26.44 17.44 1.43
CA ILE A 357 27.71 17.84 0.79
C ILE A 357 28.90 17.45 1.68
N LYS A 358 28.79 17.71 2.98
CA LYS A 358 29.82 17.29 3.95
C LYS A 358 29.99 15.77 3.95
N TYR A 359 28.89 15.02 4.00
CA TYR A 359 28.89 13.57 3.96
C TYR A 359 29.58 13.04 2.69
N TYR A 360 29.26 13.62 1.53
CA TYR A 360 29.93 13.26 0.27
C TYR A 360 31.44 13.57 0.30
N GLY A 361 31.85 14.68 0.92
CA GLY A 361 33.27 15.01 1.10
C GLY A 361 34.04 13.95 1.90
N GLU A 362 33.40 13.36 2.90
CA GLU A 362 33.98 12.34 3.78
C GLU A 362 33.91 10.92 3.19
N HIS A 363 32.78 10.57 2.58
CA HIS A 363 32.48 9.19 2.18
C HIS A 363 32.51 8.94 0.67
N ARG A 364 32.58 10.00 -0.16
CA ARG A 364 32.54 9.93 -1.62
C ARG A 364 31.29 9.27 -2.22
N THR A 365 30.23 9.15 -1.44
CA THR A 365 28.91 8.67 -1.85
C THR A 365 27.82 9.43 -1.11
N TYR A 366 26.61 9.47 -1.68
CA TYR A 366 25.40 9.92 -1.00
C TYR A 366 24.55 8.76 -0.46
N ASN A 367 24.93 7.51 -0.77
CA ASN A 367 24.28 6.31 -0.27
C ASN A 367 25.34 5.24 0.05
N SER A 368 25.55 4.96 1.33
CA SER A 368 26.52 3.97 1.81
C SER A 368 25.97 2.54 1.85
N TYR A 369 24.69 2.33 1.57
CA TYR A 369 24.05 1.02 1.64
C TYR A 369 24.03 0.28 0.29
N ILE A 370 24.31 0.99 -0.81
CA ILE A 370 24.26 0.44 -2.17
C ILE A 370 25.64 0.54 -2.80
N SER A 371 26.14 -0.58 -3.33
CA SER A 371 27.38 -0.62 -4.11
C SER A 371 27.26 0.22 -5.39
N ASN A 372 28.32 0.95 -5.75
CA ASN A 372 28.39 1.83 -6.93
C ASN A 372 27.40 3.01 -6.95
N ALA A 373 26.78 3.32 -5.80
CA ALA A 373 25.85 4.45 -5.69
C ALA A 373 26.50 5.82 -5.94
N ASP A 374 27.83 5.91 -5.88
CA ASP A 374 28.61 7.10 -6.24
C ASP A 374 28.48 7.49 -7.72
N SER A 375 28.03 6.56 -8.56
CA SER A 375 27.82 6.75 -10.00
C SER A 375 26.37 6.57 -10.47
N ASP A 376 25.42 6.31 -9.55
CA ASP A 376 24.01 6.10 -9.89
C ASP A 376 23.37 7.43 -10.36
N PRO A 377 22.98 7.55 -11.64
CA PRO A 377 22.40 8.79 -12.14
C PRO A 377 20.92 8.96 -11.75
N GLY A 378 20.28 7.96 -11.15
CA GLY A 378 18.84 7.93 -10.91
C GLY A 378 18.30 9.09 -10.10
N LEU A 379 17.04 9.46 -10.35
CA LEU A 379 16.36 10.51 -9.60
C LEU A 379 15.98 10.01 -8.20
N PHE A 380 15.45 8.81 -8.09
CA PHE A 380 14.96 8.31 -6.80
C PHE A 380 16.01 7.55 -5.99
N SER A 381 16.97 6.87 -6.63
CA SER A 381 18.05 6.16 -5.94
C SER A 381 19.42 6.84 -5.98
N GLY A 382 19.59 7.91 -6.75
CA GLY A 382 20.93 8.38 -7.14
C GLY A 382 21.16 9.90 -7.06
N LEU A 383 22.20 10.31 -7.79
CA LEU A 383 22.76 11.66 -7.79
C LEU A 383 21.77 12.73 -8.27
N ALA A 384 20.92 12.42 -9.24
CA ALA A 384 19.93 13.39 -9.74
C ALA A 384 18.92 13.76 -8.65
N GLY A 385 18.58 12.84 -7.75
CA GLY A 385 17.71 13.11 -6.59
C GLY A 385 18.33 14.07 -5.59
N VAL A 386 19.61 13.89 -5.31
CA VAL A 386 20.37 14.79 -4.43
C VAL A 386 20.47 16.18 -5.06
N GLY A 387 20.75 16.25 -6.36
CA GLY A 387 20.75 17.51 -7.11
C GLY A 387 19.37 18.17 -7.11
N TYR A 388 18.30 17.38 -7.25
CA TYR A 388 16.92 17.87 -7.20
C TYR A 388 16.59 18.51 -5.84
N LEU A 389 17.06 17.93 -4.72
CA LEU A 389 16.98 18.54 -3.40
C LEU A 389 17.75 19.87 -3.36
N PHE A 390 19.01 19.90 -3.82
CA PHE A 390 19.84 21.10 -3.75
C PHE A 390 19.22 22.26 -4.53
N ALA A 391 18.73 22.01 -5.74
CA ALA A 391 17.97 23.01 -6.49
C ALA A 391 16.72 23.45 -5.73
N SER A 392 15.98 22.51 -5.14
CA SER A 392 14.73 22.80 -4.45
C SER A 392 14.88 23.66 -3.20
N VAL A 393 15.95 23.50 -2.42
CA VAL A 393 16.18 24.32 -1.22
C VAL A 393 16.71 25.72 -1.53
N LEU A 394 17.27 25.93 -2.74
CA LEU A 394 17.71 27.23 -3.26
C LEU A 394 16.57 28.01 -3.92
N LEU A 395 15.62 27.31 -4.53
CA LEU A 395 14.47 27.90 -5.18
C LEU A 395 13.42 28.42 -4.17
N PRO A 396 12.63 29.43 -4.56
CA PRO A 396 11.44 29.81 -3.80
C PRO A 396 10.44 28.65 -3.75
N ASP A 397 9.56 28.70 -2.76
CA ASP A 397 8.63 27.61 -2.47
C ASP A 397 7.74 27.26 -3.66
N ARG A 398 7.74 25.98 -4.02
CA ARG A 398 6.75 25.39 -4.94
C ARG A 398 5.97 24.33 -4.18
N ARG A 399 4.65 24.36 -4.35
CA ARG A 399 3.72 23.37 -3.77
C ARG A 399 3.78 22.01 -4.46
N GLU A 400 4.54 21.87 -5.53
CA GLU A 400 4.47 20.71 -6.40
C GLU A 400 5.86 20.20 -6.74
N HIS A 401 6.04 18.90 -6.56
CA HIS A 401 7.26 18.18 -6.88
C HIS A 401 6.99 16.68 -7.07
N ILE A 402 7.94 15.99 -7.69
CA ILE A 402 7.82 14.59 -8.12
C ILE A 402 7.58 13.59 -6.98
N THR A 403 7.90 13.91 -5.72
CA THR A 403 7.64 13.01 -4.58
C THR A 403 6.16 12.99 -4.17
N ALA A 404 5.35 13.95 -4.60
CA ALA A 404 3.90 13.92 -4.38
C ALA A 404 3.19 14.70 -5.51
N PRO A 405 3.09 14.12 -6.72
CA PRO A 405 2.47 14.77 -7.86
C PRO A 405 1.06 15.26 -7.56
N LEU A 406 0.74 16.46 -8.03
CA LEU A 406 -0.56 17.08 -7.89
C LEU A 406 -1.27 17.21 -9.24
N ILE A 407 -2.59 17.34 -9.19
CA ILE A 407 -3.41 17.77 -10.33
C ILE A 407 -3.71 19.25 -10.12
N GLY A 408 -2.81 20.12 -10.59
CA GLY A 408 -2.80 21.56 -10.30
C GLY A 408 -3.94 22.38 -10.93
N ILE A 409 -4.80 21.77 -11.74
CA ILE A 409 -5.93 22.43 -12.40
C ILE A 409 -7.23 22.07 -11.68
N GLN A 410 -7.74 23.00 -10.87
CA GLN A 410 -9.07 22.87 -10.29
C GLN A 410 -10.13 23.22 -11.34
N ARG A 411 -10.89 22.22 -11.77
CA ARG A 411 -12.08 22.39 -12.61
C ARG A 411 -13.08 21.30 -12.24
N ASN A 412 -14.28 21.68 -11.81
CA ASN A 412 -15.36 20.75 -11.48
C ASN A 412 -15.87 20.03 -12.74
N ASP A 413 -15.18 18.96 -13.14
CA ASP A 413 -15.74 18.01 -14.09
C ASP A 413 -16.84 17.17 -13.42
N GLN A 414 -17.53 16.31 -14.16
CA GLN A 414 -18.54 15.44 -13.56
C GLN A 414 -17.89 14.34 -12.72
N PRO A 415 -18.43 14.00 -11.53
CA PRO A 415 -18.00 12.84 -10.77
C PRO A 415 -17.95 11.58 -11.63
N LEU A 416 -16.96 10.72 -11.38
CA LEU A 416 -16.82 9.43 -12.05
C LEU A 416 -17.90 8.44 -11.59
N TYR A 417 -18.40 8.62 -10.37
CA TYR A 417 -19.38 7.74 -9.75
C TYR A 417 -20.57 8.51 -9.20
N ALA A 418 -21.74 7.86 -9.21
CA ALA A 418 -22.91 8.41 -8.53
C ALA A 418 -22.73 8.33 -7.01
N PRO A 419 -23.33 9.25 -6.23
CA PRO A 419 -23.30 9.18 -4.77
C PRO A 419 -23.77 7.81 -4.23
N GLY A 420 -22.94 7.19 -3.38
CA GLY A 420 -23.17 5.89 -2.78
C GLY A 420 -22.85 4.67 -3.68
N GLU A 421 -22.51 4.87 -4.95
CA GLU A 421 -22.30 3.77 -5.90
C GLU A 421 -21.12 2.88 -5.50
N LEU A 422 -19.94 3.45 -5.22
CA LEU A 422 -18.76 2.66 -4.90
C LEU A 422 -18.89 1.99 -3.54
N ARG A 423 -19.42 2.73 -2.56
CA ARG A 423 -19.69 2.17 -1.24
C ARG A 423 -20.65 0.99 -1.32
N ARG A 424 -21.71 1.09 -2.11
CA ARG A 424 -22.62 -0.03 -2.37
C ARG A 424 -21.92 -1.20 -3.05
N ARG A 425 -21.15 -0.97 -4.12
CA ARG A 425 -20.38 -2.02 -4.82
C ARG A 425 -19.41 -2.76 -3.90
N LEU A 426 -18.72 -2.03 -3.02
CA LEU A 426 -17.81 -2.61 -2.03
C LEU A 426 -18.57 -3.42 -0.99
N PHE A 427 -19.70 -2.90 -0.52
CA PHE A 427 -20.50 -3.54 0.51
C PHE A 427 -21.23 -4.79 0.00
N ASP A 428 -21.82 -4.74 -1.20
CA ASP A 428 -22.46 -5.86 -1.88
C ASP A 428 -21.51 -7.05 -2.03
N ARG A 429 -20.19 -6.81 -2.12
CA ARG A 429 -19.20 -7.90 -2.18
C ARG A 429 -19.18 -8.78 -0.94
N TYR A 430 -19.49 -8.23 0.22
CA TYR A 430 -19.39 -8.90 1.52
C TYR A 430 -20.75 -9.26 2.11
N TYR A 431 -21.80 -8.50 1.79
CA TYR A 431 -23.13 -8.61 2.40
C TYR A 431 -24.26 -8.68 1.37
N ALA A 432 -24.01 -9.27 0.18
CA ALA A 432 -24.96 -9.31 -0.93
C ALA A 432 -26.36 -9.80 -0.52
N ARG A 433 -26.43 -10.93 0.19
CA ARG A 433 -27.69 -11.59 0.54
C ARG A 433 -28.39 -10.84 1.67
N THR A 434 -27.64 -10.34 2.64
CA THR A 434 -28.18 -9.51 3.72
C THR A 434 -28.83 -8.26 3.15
N LEU A 435 -28.13 -7.55 2.25
CA LEU A 435 -28.67 -6.35 1.61
C LEU A 435 -29.90 -6.66 0.75
N ALA A 436 -29.93 -7.79 0.04
CA ALA A 436 -31.08 -8.22 -0.73
C ALA A 436 -32.35 -8.47 0.12
N LYS A 437 -32.20 -8.87 1.38
CA LYS A 437 -33.33 -8.99 2.33
C LYS A 437 -33.78 -7.64 2.89
N LEU A 438 -32.87 -6.67 2.97
CA LEU A 438 -33.12 -5.36 3.56
C LEU A 438 -33.64 -4.32 2.54
N VAL A 439 -33.97 -4.75 1.32
CA VAL A 439 -34.38 -3.89 0.17
C VAL A 439 -35.55 -2.94 0.49
N ASP A 440 -36.33 -3.21 1.53
CA ASP A 440 -37.47 -2.38 1.97
C ASP A 440 -37.12 -1.30 3.01
N ARG A 441 -35.85 -1.21 3.44
CA ARG A 441 -35.39 -0.16 4.34
C ARG A 441 -34.49 0.76 3.53
N SER A 442 -34.86 2.04 3.45
CA SER A 442 -34.09 3.14 2.87
C SER A 442 -32.74 3.35 3.59
N LEU A 443 -31.85 2.35 3.49
CA LEU A 443 -30.52 2.35 4.05
C LEU A 443 -29.75 3.45 3.35
N LYS A 444 -29.37 4.46 4.11
CA LYS A 444 -28.44 5.47 3.63
C LYS A 444 -27.06 4.80 3.53
N ILE A 445 -26.63 4.51 2.31
CA ILE A 445 -25.29 4.00 1.98
C ILE A 445 -24.29 5.16 1.91
N ASP A 446 -24.58 6.26 2.61
CA ASP A 446 -23.73 7.45 2.72
C ASP A 446 -22.73 7.35 3.89
N MET A 447 -22.63 6.19 4.55
CA MET A 447 -21.67 5.91 5.61
C MET A 447 -20.45 5.15 5.09
N ASP A 448 -19.34 5.17 5.83
CA ASP A 448 -18.21 4.28 5.57
C ASP A 448 -18.55 2.80 5.82
N ILE A 449 -17.70 1.89 5.33
CA ILE A 449 -17.93 0.44 5.40
C ILE A 449 -18.06 -0.09 6.83
N HIS A 450 -17.34 0.49 7.78
CA HIS A 450 -17.39 0.08 9.19
C HIS A 450 -18.71 0.53 9.81
N SER A 451 -19.07 1.79 9.63
CA SER A 451 -20.34 2.35 10.11
C SER A 451 -21.55 1.62 9.53
N LEU A 452 -21.52 1.26 8.24
CA LEU A 452 -22.57 0.48 7.61
C LEU A 452 -22.66 -0.96 8.14
N GLU A 453 -21.52 -1.61 8.41
CA GLU A 453 -21.51 -2.92 9.08
C GLU A 453 -22.12 -2.83 10.49
N GLN A 454 -21.79 -1.79 11.28
CA GLN A 454 -22.39 -1.59 12.61
C GLN A 454 -23.90 -1.36 12.52
N LEU A 455 -24.38 -0.60 11.53
CA LEU A 455 -25.81 -0.45 11.30
C LEU A 455 -26.45 -1.83 11.00
N LEU A 456 -25.86 -2.64 10.13
CA LEU A 456 -26.40 -3.97 9.83
C LEU A 456 -26.44 -4.89 11.04
N LYS A 457 -25.45 -4.83 11.94
CA LYS A 457 -25.50 -5.56 13.21
C LYS A 457 -26.76 -5.23 14.02
N THR A 458 -27.15 -3.95 14.04
CA THR A 458 -28.36 -3.52 14.76
C THR A 458 -29.65 -3.92 14.05
N LEU A 459 -29.67 -3.91 12.71
CA LEU A 459 -30.87 -4.21 11.92
C LEU A 459 -31.10 -5.72 11.69
N GLY A 460 -30.04 -6.52 11.68
CA GLY A 460 -30.04 -7.93 11.25
C GLY A 460 -29.34 -8.88 12.22
N GLY A 461 -29.07 -8.47 13.47
CA GLY A 461 -28.31 -9.27 14.45
C GLY A 461 -28.88 -10.66 14.77
N GLU A 462 -30.15 -10.93 14.46
CA GLU A 462 -30.81 -12.24 14.59
C GLU A 462 -31.06 -12.94 13.25
N ASP A 463 -30.70 -12.33 12.11
CA ASP A 463 -30.88 -12.94 10.78
C ASP A 463 -29.69 -13.83 10.41
N ASP A 464 -29.95 -15.11 10.16
CA ASP A 464 -28.94 -16.11 9.79
C ASP A 464 -28.06 -15.71 8.60
N THR A 465 -28.61 -14.98 7.63
CA THR A 465 -27.84 -14.56 6.46
C THR A 465 -26.84 -13.47 6.85
N PHE A 466 -27.25 -12.54 7.70
CA PHE A 466 -26.31 -11.59 8.28
C PHE A 466 -25.27 -12.29 9.13
N THR A 467 -25.66 -13.20 10.02
CA THR A 467 -24.72 -13.97 10.86
C THR A 467 -23.65 -14.66 10.01
N TYR A 468 -24.06 -15.33 8.93
CA TYR A 468 -23.16 -16.02 8.01
C TYR A 468 -22.22 -15.08 7.23
N GLU A 469 -22.76 -14.02 6.61
CA GLU A 469 -21.95 -13.07 5.84
C GLU A 469 -21.02 -12.26 6.74
N TYR A 470 -21.46 -11.94 7.96
CA TYR A 470 -20.68 -11.25 8.97
C TYR A 470 -19.47 -12.07 9.43
N SER A 471 -19.66 -13.34 9.81
CA SER A 471 -18.55 -14.22 10.23
C SER A 471 -17.56 -14.44 9.08
N LEU A 472 -18.04 -14.65 7.85
CA LEU A 472 -17.17 -14.74 6.68
C LEU A 472 -16.35 -13.45 6.47
N THR A 473 -16.98 -12.29 6.69
CA THR A 473 -16.32 -10.98 6.58
C THR A 473 -15.26 -10.77 7.67
N GLN A 474 -15.49 -11.26 8.91
CA GLN A 474 -14.47 -11.20 9.96
C GLN A 474 -13.20 -11.98 9.59
N VAL A 475 -13.35 -13.15 8.96
CA VAL A 475 -12.21 -13.90 8.41
C VAL A 475 -11.49 -13.11 7.31
N TRP A 476 -12.21 -12.41 6.42
CA TRP A 476 -11.58 -11.53 5.43
C TRP A 476 -10.80 -10.37 6.05
N LYS A 477 -11.33 -9.75 7.12
CA LYS A 477 -10.67 -8.63 7.83
C LYS A 477 -9.35 -9.02 8.48
N THR A 478 -9.23 -10.28 8.90
CA THR A 478 -8.02 -10.83 9.52
C THR A 478 -7.03 -11.45 8.53
N HIS A 479 -7.41 -11.60 7.26
CA HIS A 479 -6.57 -12.22 6.23
C HIS A 479 -5.34 -11.36 5.90
N ARG A 480 -4.14 -11.73 6.35
CA ARG A 480 -2.90 -10.94 6.19
C ARG A 480 -2.15 -11.15 4.85
N GLY A 481 -2.83 -11.66 3.84
CA GLY A 481 -2.25 -11.94 2.52
C GLY A 481 -1.67 -13.34 2.38
N SER A 482 -1.35 -13.73 1.15
CA SER A 482 -1.05 -15.12 0.80
C SER A 482 0.17 -15.69 1.52
N TRP A 483 1.22 -14.89 1.69
CA TRP A 483 2.48 -15.32 2.26
C TRP A 483 2.35 -15.75 3.73
N ALA A 484 1.54 -15.04 4.52
CA ALA A 484 1.26 -15.41 5.92
C ALA A 484 0.71 -16.83 6.04
N TYR A 485 -0.31 -17.15 5.25
CA TYR A 485 -0.92 -18.48 5.24
C TYR A 485 -0.02 -19.55 4.64
N THR A 486 0.80 -19.21 3.64
CA THR A 486 1.78 -20.17 3.08
C THR A 486 2.83 -20.56 4.13
N GLN A 487 3.41 -19.59 4.86
CA GLN A 487 4.39 -19.88 5.91
C GLN A 487 3.77 -20.67 7.05
N ARG A 488 2.58 -20.27 7.50
CA ARG A 488 1.86 -20.97 8.57
C ARG A 488 1.51 -22.41 8.19
N ALA A 489 0.99 -22.64 6.99
CA ALA A 489 0.64 -23.98 6.53
C ALA A 489 1.86 -24.92 6.49
N MET A 490 3.03 -24.41 6.07
CA MET A 490 4.27 -25.20 6.06
C MET A 490 4.70 -25.63 7.47
N ILE A 491 4.66 -24.71 8.44
CA ILE A 491 5.05 -25.00 9.83
C ILE A 491 4.02 -25.93 10.50
N LEU A 492 2.73 -25.63 10.34
CA LEU A 492 1.65 -26.45 10.90
C LEU A 492 1.65 -27.86 10.35
N ALA A 493 1.97 -28.06 9.06
CA ALA A 493 2.08 -29.41 8.49
C ALA A 493 3.10 -30.26 9.27
N GLY A 494 4.27 -29.69 9.61
CA GLY A 494 5.30 -30.38 10.41
C GLY A 494 4.85 -30.68 11.84
N ILE A 495 4.33 -29.67 12.54
CA ILE A 495 3.87 -29.80 13.94
C ILE A 495 2.71 -30.80 14.03
N ASN A 496 1.70 -30.64 13.18
CA ASN A 496 0.49 -31.45 13.23
C ASN A 496 0.73 -32.88 12.76
N ASP A 497 1.65 -33.14 11.81
CA ASP A 497 1.99 -34.51 11.41
C ASP A 497 2.71 -35.27 12.54
N GLN A 498 3.49 -34.59 13.37
CA GLN A 498 4.05 -35.20 14.58
C GLN A 498 2.96 -35.50 15.59
N LEU A 499 2.12 -34.50 15.94
CA LEU A 499 1.01 -34.69 16.88
C LEU A 499 0.07 -35.81 16.45
N ARG A 500 -0.25 -35.95 15.16
CA ARG A 500 -1.15 -37.01 14.67
C ARG A 500 -0.62 -38.43 14.91
N ARG A 501 0.71 -38.59 15.02
CA ARG A 501 1.39 -39.86 15.28
C ARG A 501 1.57 -40.14 16.78
N GLU A 502 1.27 -39.17 17.64
CA GLU A 502 1.33 -39.33 19.08
C GLU A 502 0.27 -40.32 19.60
N THR A 503 0.54 -40.83 20.80
CA THR A 503 -0.38 -41.73 21.51
C THR A 503 -1.65 -40.99 21.95
N ASP A 504 -2.74 -41.73 22.10
CA ASP A 504 -4.01 -41.16 22.58
C ASP A 504 -3.88 -40.49 23.95
N ILE A 505 -3.02 -41.01 24.84
CA ILE A 505 -2.75 -40.41 26.16
C ILE A 505 -2.15 -39.01 25.99
N VAL A 506 -1.12 -38.89 25.15
CA VAL A 506 -0.47 -37.61 24.87
C VAL A 506 -1.46 -36.61 24.26
N LEU A 507 -2.30 -37.05 23.33
CA LEU A 507 -3.34 -36.18 22.74
C LEU A 507 -4.38 -35.76 23.77
N LEU A 508 -4.80 -36.65 24.67
CA LEU A 508 -5.75 -36.32 25.74
C LEU A 508 -5.16 -35.33 26.76
N ASP A 509 -3.85 -35.33 26.98
CA ASP A 509 -3.17 -34.40 27.88
C ASP A 509 -2.75 -33.08 27.18
N THR A 510 -2.91 -32.99 25.85
CA THR A 510 -2.54 -31.81 25.07
C THR A 510 -3.63 -30.74 25.15
N VAL A 511 -3.20 -29.49 25.31
CA VAL A 511 -4.05 -28.30 25.13
C VAL A 511 -3.97 -27.90 23.66
N PHE A 512 -5.13 -27.91 22.98
CA PHE A 512 -5.23 -27.49 21.59
C PHE A 512 -5.74 -26.06 21.51
N GLU A 513 -5.40 -25.39 20.42
CA GLU A 513 -5.96 -24.10 20.02
C GLU A 513 -6.45 -24.14 18.58
N ILE A 514 -7.42 -23.27 18.27
CA ILE A 514 -7.90 -23.05 16.90
C ILE A 514 -6.87 -22.18 16.18
N VAL A 515 -6.46 -22.62 14.99
CA VAL A 515 -5.51 -21.87 14.16
C VAL A 515 -6.16 -20.57 13.67
N GLN A 516 -5.43 -19.45 13.76
CA GLN A 516 -5.91 -18.15 13.31
C GLN A 516 -6.40 -18.20 11.85
N GLY A 517 -7.60 -17.66 11.60
CA GLY A 517 -8.25 -17.68 10.29
C GLY A 517 -9.23 -18.83 10.09
N VAL A 518 -9.45 -19.66 11.12
CA VAL A 518 -10.55 -20.63 11.21
C VAL A 518 -11.64 -20.03 12.09
N GLU A 519 -12.85 -19.90 11.58
CA GLU A 519 -14.00 -19.38 12.31
C GLU A 519 -15.20 -20.30 12.14
N VAL A 520 -15.91 -20.57 13.22
CA VAL A 520 -17.11 -21.41 13.21
C VAL A 520 -18.35 -20.53 13.09
N CYS A 521 -19.27 -20.90 12.22
CA CYS A 521 -20.55 -20.23 12.04
C CYS A 521 -21.70 -21.23 12.16
N THR A 522 -22.77 -20.82 12.85
CA THR A 522 -23.99 -21.62 13.04
C THR A 522 -25.19 -20.77 12.64
N THR A 523 -26.10 -21.36 11.87
CA THR A 523 -27.35 -20.72 11.41
C THR A 523 -28.53 -21.66 11.60
N ALA A 524 -29.75 -21.14 11.76
CA ALA A 524 -30.96 -21.95 11.80
C ALA A 524 -31.44 -22.40 10.40
N GLN A 525 -31.10 -21.64 9.36
CA GLN A 525 -31.44 -21.88 7.95
C GLN A 525 -30.19 -22.18 7.11
N PRO A 526 -30.31 -22.97 6.02
CA PRO A 526 -29.15 -23.36 5.22
C PRO A 526 -28.67 -22.21 4.34
N MET A 527 -27.35 -21.95 4.35
CA MET A 527 -26.69 -20.93 3.52
C MET A 527 -26.11 -21.49 2.21
N HIS A 528 -26.10 -22.81 2.04
CA HIS A 528 -25.71 -23.51 0.82
C HIS A 528 -26.76 -24.58 0.47
N PRO A 529 -26.88 -24.99 -0.80
CA PRO A 529 -27.72 -26.12 -1.18
C PRO A 529 -27.35 -27.36 -0.37
N VAL A 530 -28.34 -27.95 0.31
CA VAL A 530 -28.15 -29.08 1.22
C VAL A 530 -28.40 -30.36 0.44
N GLY A 531 -27.45 -31.31 0.48
CA GLY A 531 -27.68 -32.67 -0.05
C GLY A 531 -28.75 -33.41 0.76
N GLU A 532 -29.43 -34.41 0.18
CA GLU A 532 -30.49 -35.13 0.91
C GLU A 532 -30.01 -35.82 2.20
N GLU A 533 -28.72 -36.16 2.30
CA GLU A 533 -28.08 -36.78 3.47
C GLU A 533 -27.77 -35.79 4.62
N ASP A 534 -27.68 -34.48 4.35
CA ASP A 534 -27.38 -33.43 5.33
C ASP A 534 -28.63 -32.93 6.08
N LYS A 535 -29.82 -33.45 5.76
CA LYS A 535 -31.08 -33.13 6.44
C LYS A 535 -31.23 -33.81 7.81
N ALA A 536 -30.25 -34.60 8.25
CA ALA A 536 -30.37 -35.51 9.38
C ALA A 536 -30.24 -34.85 10.77
N ASP A 537 -29.73 -33.62 10.87
CA ASP A 537 -29.52 -32.91 12.15
C ASP A 537 -30.54 -31.75 12.27
N THR A 538 -31.61 -31.93 13.04
CA THR A 538 -32.77 -31.01 13.09
C THR A 538 -32.54 -29.71 13.88
N GLU A 539 -31.32 -29.46 14.37
CA GLU A 539 -31.00 -28.36 15.30
C GLU A 539 -30.24 -27.17 14.69
N GLY A 540 -29.94 -27.20 13.39
CA GLY A 540 -29.33 -26.07 12.67
C GLY A 540 -28.33 -26.50 11.61
N TYR A 541 -27.68 -25.52 11.00
CA TYR A 541 -26.65 -25.69 9.98
C TYR A 541 -25.33 -25.12 10.47
N TYR A 542 -24.24 -25.84 10.20
CA TYR A 542 -22.94 -25.57 10.80
C TYR A 542 -21.87 -25.45 9.72
N TYR A 543 -21.03 -24.41 9.83
CA TYR A 543 -20.02 -24.07 8.85
C TYR A 543 -18.67 -23.77 9.51
N ILE A 544 -17.61 -24.03 8.76
CA ILE A 544 -16.29 -23.47 9.04
C ILE A 544 -15.95 -22.49 7.92
N HIS A 545 -15.61 -21.26 8.29
CA HIS A 545 -14.90 -20.31 7.45
C HIS A 545 -13.40 -20.51 7.65
N TYR A 546 -12.64 -20.61 6.56
CA TYR A 546 -11.20 -20.83 6.61
C TYR A 546 -10.46 -19.93 5.62
N ALA A 547 -9.51 -19.15 6.15
CA ALA A 547 -8.59 -18.35 5.35
C ALA A 547 -7.39 -19.17 4.87
N HIS A 548 -7.05 -19.00 3.59
CA HIS A 548 -5.96 -19.69 2.90
C HIS A 548 -5.25 -18.74 1.92
N PRO A 549 -4.14 -19.14 1.28
CA PRO A 549 -3.36 -18.23 0.45
C PRO A 549 -4.12 -17.57 -0.70
N GLN A 550 -5.16 -18.21 -1.26
CA GLN A 550 -5.95 -17.64 -2.35
C GLN A 550 -7.22 -16.90 -1.90
N GLY A 551 -7.56 -16.89 -0.61
CA GLY A 551 -8.77 -16.19 -0.12
C GLY A 551 -9.36 -16.80 1.14
N VAL A 552 -10.68 -16.80 1.21
CA VAL A 552 -11.47 -17.37 2.30
C VAL A 552 -12.52 -18.29 1.70
N ASN A 553 -12.60 -19.52 2.22
CA ASN A 553 -13.59 -20.52 1.82
C ASN A 553 -14.52 -20.87 2.97
N THR A 554 -15.67 -21.44 2.62
CA THR A 554 -16.62 -22.05 3.55
C THR A 554 -16.92 -23.47 3.12
N PHE A 555 -17.09 -24.36 4.09
CA PHE A 555 -17.69 -25.66 3.89
C PHE A 555 -18.58 -26.05 5.07
N PRO A 556 -19.65 -26.84 4.82
CA PRO A 556 -20.52 -27.36 5.87
C PRO A 556 -19.78 -28.42 6.71
N VAL A 557 -20.11 -28.49 7.99
CA VAL A 557 -19.57 -29.48 8.94
C VAL A 557 -20.69 -30.05 9.82
N SER A 558 -20.41 -31.13 10.54
CA SER A 558 -21.34 -31.69 11.52
C SER A 558 -21.42 -30.82 12.77
N ARG A 559 -22.57 -30.88 13.47
CA ARG A 559 -22.76 -30.26 14.79
C ARG A 559 -21.64 -30.62 15.77
N PHE A 560 -21.27 -31.89 15.79
CA PHE A 560 -20.20 -32.39 16.67
C PHE A 560 -18.87 -31.67 16.44
N THR A 561 -18.53 -31.37 15.17
CA THR A 561 -17.30 -30.63 14.84
C THR A 561 -17.31 -29.23 15.44
N VAL A 562 -18.43 -28.52 15.35
CA VAL A 562 -18.60 -27.19 15.95
C VAL A 562 -18.52 -27.25 17.47
N VAL A 563 -19.25 -28.17 18.11
CA VAL A 563 -19.22 -28.33 19.57
C VAL A 563 -17.80 -28.61 20.06
N LEU A 564 -17.04 -29.46 19.35
CA LEU A 564 -15.65 -29.74 19.68
C LEU A 564 -14.76 -28.50 19.52
N LEU A 565 -14.83 -27.79 18.40
CA LEU A 565 -14.05 -26.56 18.18
C LEU A 565 -14.40 -25.48 19.23
N THR A 566 -15.68 -25.30 19.56
CA THR A 566 -16.09 -24.40 20.65
C THR A 566 -15.50 -24.82 21.99
N ALA A 567 -15.45 -26.12 22.29
CA ALA A 567 -14.82 -26.62 23.52
C ALA A 567 -13.30 -26.39 23.54
N ILE A 568 -12.61 -26.55 22.41
CA ILE A 568 -11.17 -26.26 22.28
C ILE A 568 -10.86 -24.80 22.64
N GLY A 569 -11.78 -23.88 22.36
CA GLY A 569 -11.65 -22.45 22.73
C GLY A 569 -11.50 -22.16 24.23
N TYR A 570 -11.74 -23.14 25.12
CA TYR A 570 -11.55 -23.00 26.56
C TYR A 570 -10.10 -23.26 27.03
N SER A 571 -9.19 -23.66 26.13
CA SER A 571 -7.76 -23.86 26.42
C SER A 571 -7.48 -24.81 27.60
N LEU A 572 -8.22 -25.92 27.67
CA LEU A 572 -8.01 -26.99 28.64
C LEU A 572 -7.45 -28.26 27.95
N PRO A 573 -6.80 -29.17 28.70
CA PRO A 573 -6.39 -30.47 28.16
C PRO A 573 -7.58 -31.20 27.52
N LEU A 574 -7.36 -31.82 26.35
CA LEU A 574 -8.44 -32.44 25.57
C LEU A 574 -9.28 -33.44 26.39
N GLY A 575 -8.64 -34.25 27.23
CA GLY A 575 -9.31 -35.22 28.08
C GLY A 575 -10.19 -34.58 29.15
N GLN A 576 -9.83 -33.38 29.61
CA GLN A 576 -10.67 -32.58 30.50
C GLN A 576 -11.87 -32.02 29.74
N LEU A 577 -11.68 -31.48 28.53
CA LEU A 577 -12.79 -31.04 27.67
C LEU A 577 -13.78 -32.18 27.38
N VAL A 578 -13.27 -33.38 27.10
CA VAL A 578 -14.11 -34.57 26.88
C VAL A 578 -14.95 -34.87 28.11
N ARG A 579 -14.35 -34.89 29.31
CA ARG A 579 -15.05 -35.22 30.56
C ARG A 579 -16.05 -34.17 30.99
N ASP A 580 -15.63 -32.91 30.99
CA ASP A 580 -16.33 -31.85 31.70
C ASP A 580 -17.33 -31.12 30.79
N MET A 581 -17.12 -31.15 29.47
CA MET A 581 -17.92 -30.35 28.52
C MET A 581 -18.66 -31.18 27.47
N LEU A 582 -18.06 -32.26 26.97
CA LEU A 582 -18.64 -33.07 25.88
C LEU A 582 -19.48 -34.24 26.42
N HIS A 583 -18.92 -35.02 27.36
CA HIS A 583 -19.59 -36.19 27.93
C HIS A 583 -20.95 -35.88 28.58
N PRO A 584 -21.14 -34.76 29.32
CA PRO A 584 -22.44 -34.43 29.90
C PRO A 584 -23.56 -34.17 28.87
N LYS A 585 -23.21 -34.04 27.58
CA LYS A 585 -24.14 -33.75 26.49
C LYS A 585 -24.48 -34.98 25.63
N THR A 586 -24.06 -36.18 26.06
CA THR A 586 -24.23 -37.41 25.26
C THR A 586 -24.44 -38.64 26.15
N ASP A 587 -25.12 -39.65 25.61
CA ASP A 587 -25.40 -40.91 26.30
C ASP A 587 -24.35 -42.01 26.02
N VAL A 588 -23.27 -41.69 25.28
CA VAL A 588 -22.20 -42.66 24.99
C VAL A 588 -21.20 -42.76 26.15
N SER A 589 -20.56 -43.94 26.28
CA SER A 589 -19.51 -44.11 27.28
C SER A 589 -18.34 -43.17 27.03
N ILE A 590 -17.69 -42.72 28.11
CA ILE A 590 -16.51 -41.86 28.03
C ILE A 590 -15.40 -42.42 27.15
N ALA A 591 -15.19 -43.74 27.15
CA ALA A 591 -14.17 -44.39 26.32
C ALA A 591 -14.51 -44.30 24.82
N LEU A 592 -15.79 -44.50 24.46
CA LEU A 592 -16.24 -44.34 23.08
C LEU A 592 -16.18 -42.87 22.64
N LEU A 593 -16.59 -41.94 23.52
CA LEU A 593 -16.50 -40.51 23.23
C LEU A 593 -15.05 -40.06 23.01
N GLN A 594 -14.11 -40.53 23.84
CA GLN A 594 -12.69 -40.28 23.64
C GLN A 594 -12.21 -40.77 22.27
N GLN A 595 -12.59 -41.98 21.84
CA GLN A 595 -12.22 -42.49 20.51
C GLN A 595 -12.77 -41.61 19.38
N ILE A 596 -14.04 -41.20 19.47
CA ILE A 596 -14.67 -40.32 18.47
C ILE A 596 -13.99 -38.95 18.44
N VAL A 597 -13.75 -38.34 19.60
CA VAL A 597 -13.05 -37.05 19.72
C VAL A 597 -11.63 -37.15 19.16
N LEU A 598 -10.88 -38.19 19.51
CA LEU A 598 -9.50 -38.40 19.05
C LEU A 598 -9.43 -38.60 17.53
N ALA A 599 -10.40 -39.30 16.92
CA ALA A 599 -10.50 -39.42 15.47
C ALA A 599 -10.75 -38.05 14.82
N GLN A 600 -11.67 -37.25 15.39
CA GLN A 600 -11.97 -35.92 14.90
C GLN A 600 -10.78 -34.94 15.08
N ILE A 601 -10.08 -34.99 16.20
CA ILE A 601 -8.86 -34.20 16.47
C ILE A 601 -7.79 -34.50 15.42
N ARG A 602 -7.53 -35.78 15.10
CA ARG A 602 -6.57 -36.15 14.07
C ARG A 602 -6.95 -35.63 12.68
N ARG A 603 -8.25 -35.55 12.37
CA ARG A 603 -8.75 -34.94 11.13
C ARG A 603 -8.58 -33.43 11.14
N LEU A 604 -8.93 -32.74 12.23
CA LEU A 604 -8.75 -31.29 12.36
C LEU A 604 -7.26 -30.88 12.30
N LEU A 605 -6.36 -31.69 12.86
CA LEU A 605 -4.91 -31.53 12.74
C LEU A 605 -4.44 -31.70 11.29
N GLN A 606 -4.96 -32.70 10.58
CA GLN A 606 -4.64 -32.96 9.17
C GLN A 606 -5.02 -31.78 8.27
N GLU A 607 -6.18 -31.17 8.51
CA GLU A 607 -6.64 -30.00 7.76
C GLU A 607 -5.98 -28.69 8.24
N GLY A 608 -5.20 -28.73 9.33
CA GLY A 608 -4.54 -27.55 9.87
C GLY A 608 -5.48 -26.55 10.55
N PHE A 609 -6.66 -27.00 11.01
CA PHE A 609 -7.64 -26.14 11.68
C PHE A 609 -7.38 -25.93 13.17
N ILE A 610 -6.66 -26.87 13.78
CA ILE A 610 -6.20 -26.79 15.15
C ILE A 610 -4.71 -27.10 15.21
N THR A 611 -4.06 -26.66 16.27
CA THR A 611 -2.67 -27.01 16.61
C THR A 611 -2.56 -27.14 18.13
N LYS A 612 -1.42 -27.62 18.61
CA LYS A 612 -1.07 -27.53 20.02
C LYS A 612 -0.77 -26.07 20.40
N GLN A 613 -1.29 -25.65 21.55
CA GLN A 613 -1.04 -24.32 22.14
C GLN A 613 0.40 -24.16 22.64
#